data_AF-A0A972CYH9-F1
#
_entry.id   AF-A0A972CYH9-F1
#
_cell.length_a   1.000
_cell.length_b   1.000
_cell.length_c   1.000
_cell.angle_alpha   90.00
_cell.angle_beta   90.00
_cell.angle_gamma   90.00
#
_symmetry.space_group_name_H-M   'P 1'
#
loop_
_entity.id
_entity.type
_entity.pdbx_description
1 polymer ?
#
loop_
_entity_poly.entity_id
_entity_poly.type
_entity_poly.pdbx_seq_one_letter_code
_entity_poly.pdbx_strand_id
1 'polypeptide(L)'
;MKRILVIFLRDIKVNVKDFLPLYIIIIPILFGIAINLIAPSVNDTTVNIALKEGDNPEMVEYLEDFAKITTYEDKEALEERVARRDDVFAFVPEGDTYYVLQQGNESAGFVDMAKLMLALYVDDAQIDDATAEIHEFGRVVSPMKKIMLNILMMFCSVLGGMLIAINIIEEKVDKTIRAINLTPISRMGYILGKSMIGMLIPLYGSVAMLLITGFSDINWGQMMILVIISMIVSILFGFIQGINNTSVMDAAGSVKMLFLPLAGSVAVAELLSDKWQWVVYWSPFYWTYIGVDKILTYQAEWREVLIYAGIVLLISAIVYVLLMPRIKKGLN
;
A
#
# COMPACT_ATOMS: atom_id res chain seq x y z
N MET A 1 32.21 -5.10 -17.28
CA MET A 1 30.95 -5.89 -17.30
C MET A 1 31.11 -7.30 -16.76
N LYS A 2 31.93 -8.19 -17.35
CA LYS A 2 32.07 -9.60 -16.90
C LYS A 2 32.29 -9.77 -15.38
N ARG A 3 33.13 -8.92 -14.77
CA ARG A 3 33.42 -8.97 -13.32
C ARG A 3 32.23 -8.56 -12.42
N ILE A 4 31.42 -7.61 -12.88
CA ILE A 4 30.21 -7.15 -12.15
C ILE A 4 29.18 -8.29 -12.12
N LEU A 5 29.00 -8.95 -13.27
CA LEU A 5 28.09 -10.11 -13.39
C LEU A 5 28.51 -11.27 -12.49
N VAL A 6 29.80 -11.50 -12.28
CA VAL A 6 30.28 -12.57 -11.37
C VAL A 6 29.88 -12.30 -9.92
N ILE A 7 29.99 -11.05 -9.44
CA ILE A 7 29.54 -10.67 -8.09
C ILE A 7 28.04 -10.92 -7.96
N PHE A 8 27.28 -10.45 -8.94
CA PHE A 8 25.82 -10.59 -8.98
C PHE A 8 25.37 -12.06 -8.98
N LEU A 9 25.97 -12.91 -9.83
CA LEU A 9 25.62 -14.34 -9.90
C LEU A 9 25.99 -15.10 -8.63
N ARG A 10 27.10 -14.73 -7.98
CA ARG A 10 27.47 -15.29 -6.68
C ARG A 10 26.41 -14.94 -5.65
N ASP A 11 26.00 -13.68 -5.58
CA ASP A 11 24.99 -13.20 -4.63
C ASP A 11 23.63 -13.88 -4.83
N ILE A 12 23.19 -14.14 -6.07
CA ILE A 12 21.99 -14.95 -6.32
C ILE A 12 22.13 -16.34 -5.68
N LYS A 13 23.27 -16.99 -5.89
CA LYS A 13 23.51 -18.36 -5.41
C LYS A 13 23.54 -18.45 -3.88
N VAL A 14 24.00 -17.39 -3.21
CA VAL A 14 23.97 -17.26 -1.75
C VAL A 14 22.53 -17.04 -1.29
N ASN A 15 21.84 -16.05 -1.87
CA ASN A 15 20.49 -15.66 -1.45
C ASN A 15 19.45 -16.78 -1.59
N VAL A 16 19.61 -17.68 -2.56
CA VAL A 16 18.69 -18.84 -2.71
C VAL A 16 18.89 -19.89 -1.61
N LYS A 17 20.04 -19.91 -0.95
CA LYS A 17 20.35 -20.87 0.13
C LYS A 17 19.99 -20.34 1.51
N ASP A 18 19.99 -19.02 1.69
CA ASP A 18 19.70 -18.39 2.97
C ASP A 18 18.20 -18.09 3.13
N PHE A 19 17.66 -18.43 4.29
CA PHE A 19 16.22 -18.35 4.56
C PHE A 19 15.68 -16.92 4.43
N LEU A 20 16.40 -15.92 4.95
CA LEU A 20 15.93 -14.53 4.99
C LEU A 20 15.93 -13.86 3.60
N PRO A 21 17.01 -13.92 2.79
CA PRO A 21 16.96 -13.46 1.39
C PRO A 21 15.96 -14.22 0.52
N LEU A 22 15.82 -15.54 0.69
CA LEU A 22 14.84 -16.34 -0.04
C LEU A 22 13.41 -15.89 0.25
N TYR A 23 13.09 -15.61 1.51
CA TYR A 23 11.80 -15.07 1.91
C TYR A 23 11.52 -13.71 1.25
N ILE A 24 12.52 -12.80 1.21
CA ILE A 24 12.41 -11.50 0.54
C ILE A 24 12.13 -11.67 -0.97
N ILE A 25 12.71 -12.68 -1.61
CA ILE A 25 12.47 -12.95 -3.02
C ILE A 25 11.02 -13.42 -3.24
N ILE A 26 10.46 -14.24 -2.35
CA ILE A 26 9.12 -14.83 -2.54
C ILE A 26 7.99 -13.86 -2.15
N ILE A 27 8.24 -12.93 -1.22
CA ILE A 27 7.20 -12.10 -0.60
C ILE A 27 6.31 -11.30 -1.58
N PRO A 28 6.79 -10.74 -2.72
CA PRO A 28 5.92 -10.00 -3.63
C PRO A 28 4.83 -10.86 -4.26
N ILE A 29 5.12 -12.15 -4.55
CA ILE A 29 4.13 -13.09 -5.06
C ILE A 29 3.07 -13.37 -3.98
N LEU A 30 3.51 -13.61 -2.74
CA LEU A 30 2.61 -13.84 -1.61
C LEU A 30 1.70 -12.64 -1.37
N PHE A 31 2.23 -11.41 -1.46
CA PHE A 31 1.47 -10.19 -1.37
C PHE A 31 0.44 -10.04 -2.49
N GLY A 32 0.82 -10.31 -3.75
CA GLY A 32 -0.12 -10.29 -4.86
C GLY A 32 -1.30 -11.25 -4.66
N ILE A 33 -1.02 -12.48 -4.19
CA ILE A 33 -2.06 -13.48 -3.89
C ILE A 33 -2.92 -13.02 -2.72
N ALA A 34 -2.31 -12.53 -1.63
CA ALA A 34 -3.03 -12.06 -0.45
C ALA A 34 -3.98 -10.91 -0.78
N ILE A 35 -3.56 -9.95 -1.62
CA ILE A 35 -4.42 -8.87 -2.09
C ILE A 35 -5.67 -9.41 -2.78
N ASN A 36 -5.54 -10.40 -3.67
CA ASN A 36 -6.69 -10.97 -4.37
C ASN A 36 -7.64 -11.74 -3.45
N LEU A 37 -7.13 -12.36 -2.38
CA LEU A 37 -7.95 -13.06 -1.41
C LEU A 37 -8.73 -12.10 -0.51
N ILE A 38 -8.15 -10.94 -0.18
CA ILE A 38 -8.73 -9.96 0.74
C ILE A 38 -9.65 -8.96 0.01
N ALA A 39 -9.33 -8.58 -1.24
CA ALA A 39 -10.05 -7.53 -1.94
C ALA A 39 -11.58 -7.75 -2.10
N PRO A 40 -12.08 -8.97 -2.37
CA PRO A 40 -13.52 -9.21 -2.45
C PRO A 40 -14.26 -8.96 -1.14
N SER A 41 -13.64 -9.20 0.03
CA SER A 41 -14.33 -9.12 1.33
C SER A 41 -14.51 -7.71 1.88
N VAL A 42 -13.91 -6.69 1.25
CA VAL A 42 -13.90 -5.29 1.75
C VAL A 42 -14.80 -4.37 0.92
N ASN A 43 -15.36 -4.86 -0.19
CA ASN A 43 -16.27 -4.07 -1.03
C ASN A 43 -17.71 -4.00 -0.52
N ASP A 44 -18.04 -4.67 0.59
CA ASP A 44 -19.35 -4.56 1.24
C ASP A 44 -19.42 -3.25 2.04
N THR A 45 -19.62 -2.13 1.33
CA THR A 45 -19.96 -0.83 1.94
C THR A 45 -21.46 -0.69 2.23
N THR A 46 -22.16 -1.80 2.37
CA THR A 46 -23.60 -1.85 2.64
C THR A 46 -23.87 -1.44 4.09
N VAL A 47 -24.86 -0.58 4.29
CA VAL A 47 -25.29 -0.17 5.63
C VAL A 47 -25.95 -1.37 6.33
N ASN A 48 -25.64 -1.57 7.61
CA ASN A 48 -26.30 -2.59 8.42
C ASN A 48 -27.45 -1.95 9.20
N ILE A 49 -28.66 -2.45 9.02
CA ILE A 49 -29.86 -1.94 9.68
C ILE A 49 -30.49 -3.05 10.51
N ALA A 50 -30.76 -2.74 11.78
CA ALA A 50 -31.47 -3.58 12.71
C ALA A 50 -32.94 -3.15 12.80
N LEU A 51 -33.85 -4.11 12.67
CA LEU A 51 -35.30 -3.88 12.78
C LEU A 51 -35.89 -4.80 13.82
N LYS A 52 -37.08 -4.44 14.33
CA LYS A 52 -37.82 -5.32 15.22
C LYS A 52 -38.60 -6.34 14.39
N GLU A 53 -38.57 -7.60 14.83
CA GLU A 53 -39.27 -8.68 14.16
C GLU A 53 -40.79 -8.45 14.22
N GLY A 54 -41.45 -8.54 13.06
CA GLY A 54 -42.90 -8.39 12.94
C GLY A 54 -43.44 -6.96 13.05
N ASP A 55 -42.60 -5.93 13.22
CA ASP A 55 -43.07 -4.54 13.27
C ASP A 55 -43.57 -4.05 11.90
N ASN A 56 -42.78 -4.24 10.84
CA ASN A 56 -43.14 -3.81 9.50
C ASN A 56 -42.44 -4.66 8.42
N PRO A 57 -43.08 -5.75 7.96
CA PRO A 57 -42.52 -6.63 6.92
C PRO A 57 -42.29 -5.92 5.58
N GLU A 58 -43.11 -4.93 5.24
CA GLU A 58 -42.96 -4.15 3.99
C GLU A 58 -41.69 -3.29 4.02
N MET A 59 -41.34 -2.74 5.18
CA MET A 59 -40.08 -2.01 5.36
C MET A 59 -38.85 -2.93 5.25
N VAL A 60 -38.95 -4.17 5.74
CA VAL A 60 -37.88 -5.16 5.60
C VAL A 60 -37.65 -5.45 4.13
N GLU A 61 -38.71 -5.76 3.39
CA GLU A 61 -38.66 -6.07 1.96
C GLU A 61 -38.10 -4.88 1.15
N TYR A 62 -38.56 -3.65 1.45
CA TYR A 62 -38.07 -2.44 0.77
C TYR A 62 -36.57 -2.18 1.03
N LEU A 63 -36.09 -2.37 2.27
CA LEU A 63 -34.72 -2.03 2.62
C LEU A 63 -33.70 -3.14 2.31
N GLU A 64 -34.14 -4.38 2.10
CA GLU A 64 -33.25 -5.50 1.72
C GLU A 64 -32.49 -5.24 0.42
N ASP A 65 -33.06 -4.45 -0.50
CA ASP A 65 -32.41 -4.07 -1.76
C ASP A 65 -31.25 -3.07 -1.58
N PHE A 66 -31.19 -2.36 -0.45
CA PHE A 66 -30.23 -1.28 -0.21
C PHE A 66 -29.30 -1.51 0.99
N ALA A 67 -29.70 -2.36 1.93
CA ALA A 67 -29.04 -2.52 3.21
C ALA A 67 -29.10 -3.97 3.70
N LYS A 68 -28.14 -4.34 4.55
CA LYS A 68 -28.17 -5.63 5.22
C LYS A 68 -29.08 -5.55 6.45
N ILE A 69 -30.25 -6.19 6.35
CA ILE A 69 -31.24 -6.17 7.42
C ILE A 69 -31.00 -7.31 8.40
N THR A 70 -31.10 -7.03 9.69
CA THR A 70 -31.14 -8.05 10.75
C THR A 70 -32.32 -7.77 11.67
N THR A 71 -33.19 -8.76 11.89
CA THR A 71 -34.34 -8.62 12.78
C THR A 71 -34.01 -9.09 14.19
N TYR A 72 -34.67 -8.49 15.18
CA TYR A 72 -34.54 -8.81 16.60
C TYR A 72 -35.91 -8.88 17.26
N GLU A 73 -36.08 -9.79 18.22
CA GLU A 73 -37.37 -10.06 18.88
C GLU A 73 -37.93 -8.81 19.58
N ASP A 74 -37.06 -8.10 20.31
CA ASP A 74 -37.48 -7.06 21.26
C ASP A 74 -36.71 -5.74 21.08
N LYS A 75 -37.32 -4.65 21.57
CA LYS A 75 -36.66 -3.32 21.61
C LYS A 75 -35.38 -3.34 22.45
N GLU A 76 -35.34 -4.11 23.54
CA GLU A 76 -34.15 -4.26 24.37
C GLU A 76 -33.00 -4.95 23.61
N ALA A 77 -33.32 -5.97 22.80
CA ALA A 77 -32.34 -6.64 21.95
C ALA A 77 -31.80 -5.73 20.84
N LEU A 78 -32.63 -4.83 20.29
CA LEU A 78 -32.22 -3.78 19.36
C LEU A 78 -31.26 -2.77 20.01
N GLU A 79 -31.61 -2.27 21.19
CA GLU A 79 -30.77 -1.32 21.92
C GLU A 79 -29.43 -1.95 22.31
N GLU A 80 -29.41 -3.20 22.78
CA GLU A 80 -28.17 -3.94 23.06
C GLU A 80 -27.34 -4.13 21.78
N ARG A 81 -28.00 -4.38 20.65
CA ARG A 81 -27.33 -4.56 19.37
C ARG A 81 -26.62 -3.28 18.91
N VAL A 82 -27.31 -2.15 18.96
CA VAL A 82 -26.76 -0.83 18.56
C VAL A 82 -25.72 -0.33 19.57
N ALA A 83 -25.79 -0.73 20.84
CA ALA A 83 -24.80 -0.36 21.84
C ALA A 83 -23.40 -0.98 21.60
N ARG A 84 -23.27 -2.00 20.74
CA ARG A 84 -21.99 -2.63 20.40
C ARG A 84 -21.12 -1.68 19.58
N ARG A 85 -19.80 -1.87 19.62
CA ARG A 85 -18.83 -1.02 18.90
C ARG A 85 -18.72 -1.40 17.43
N ASP A 86 -19.81 -1.26 16.70
CA ASP A 86 -19.89 -1.50 15.26
C ASP A 86 -20.93 -0.59 14.59
N ASP A 87 -20.84 -0.45 13.26
CA ASP A 87 -21.70 0.44 12.48
C ASP A 87 -23.05 -0.22 12.16
N VAL A 88 -23.92 -0.33 13.18
CA VAL A 88 -25.29 -0.84 13.03
C VAL A 88 -26.30 0.19 13.53
N PHE A 89 -27.19 0.61 12.64
CA PHE A 89 -28.29 1.51 12.95
C PHE A 89 -29.53 0.69 13.27
N ALA A 90 -30.40 1.16 14.15
CA ALA A 90 -31.74 0.60 14.28
C ALA A 90 -32.81 1.60 13.87
N PHE A 91 -33.83 1.15 13.15
CA PHE A 91 -35.04 1.94 12.95
C PHE A 91 -36.10 1.46 13.94
N VAL A 92 -36.49 2.37 14.83
CA VAL A 92 -37.40 2.05 15.93
C VAL A 92 -38.68 2.86 15.73
N PRO A 93 -39.87 2.23 15.80
CA PRO A 93 -41.11 2.97 15.66
C PRO A 93 -41.38 3.86 16.88
N GLU A 94 -41.90 5.04 16.61
CA GLU A 94 -42.44 6.01 17.56
C GLU A 94 -43.76 6.56 16.99
N GLY A 95 -44.86 5.90 17.35
CA GLY A 95 -46.19 6.20 16.80
C GLY A 95 -46.28 5.85 15.31
N ASP A 96 -46.66 6.83 14.49
CA ASP A 96 -46.75 6.71 13.03
C ASP A 96 -45.41 7.02 12.32
N THR A 97 -44.33 7.22 13.08
CA THR A 97 -43.01 7.59 12.56
C THR A 97 -41.93 6.64 13.05
N TYR A 98 -40.74 6.72 12.46
CA TYR A 98 -39.56 5.99 12.88
C TYR A 98 -38.44 6.96 13.25
N TYR A 99 -37.65 6.61 14.25
CA TYR A 99 -36.39 7.28 14.53
C TYR A 99 -35.21 6.33 14.31
N VAL A 100 -34.06 6.92 13.98
CA VAL A 100 -32.80 6.20 13.82
C VAL A 100 -32.08 6.19 15.15
N LEU A 101 -31.90 5.00 15.72
CA LEU A 101 -31.07 4.77 16.89
C LEU A 101 -29.63 4.46 16.44
N GLN A 102 -28.67 5.12 17.10
CA GLN A 102 -27.24 5.02 16.82
C GLN A 102 -26.44 4.99 18.14
N GLN A 103 -25.23 4.41 18.10
CA GLN A 103 -24.25 4.41 19.19
C GLN A 103 -23.70 5.82 19.47
N GLY A 104 -23.55 6.65 18.44
CA GLY A 104 -23.08 8.04 18.50
C GLY A 104 -21.62 8.26 18.09
N ASN A 105 -20.95 7.24 17.55
CA ASN A 105 -19.57 7.26 17.03
C ASN A 105 -19.48 6.84 15.56
N GLU A 106 -20.60 6.58 14.91
CA GLU A 106 -20.69 6.20 13.50
C GLU A 106 -20.25 7.35 12.59
N SER A 107 -19.81 7.00 11.38
CA SER A 107 -19.41 8.02 10.40
C SER A 107 -20.61 8.86 9.96
N ALA A 108 -20.41 10.19 9.82
CA ALA A 108 -21.48 11.10 9.40
C ALA A 108 -22.14 10.69 8.07
N GLY A 109 -21.35 10.14 7.12
CA GLY A 109 -21.87 9.66 5.85
C GLY A 109 -22.83 8.47 5.99
N PHE A 110 -22.56 7.55 6.92
CA PHE A 110 -23.45 6.42 7.19
C PHE A 110 -24.73 6.86 7.91
N VAL A 111 -24.62 7.85 8.82
CA VAL A 111 -25.79 8.47 9.47
C VAL A 111 -26.70 9.13 8.42
N ASP A 112 -26.12 9.85 7.46
CA ASP A 112 -26.88 10.50 6.40
C ASP A 112 -27.51 9.49 5.45
N MET A 113 -26.81 8.41 5.10
CA MET A 113 -27.39 7.29 4.33
C MET A 113 -28.55 6.62 5.08
N ALA A 114 -28.42 6.33 6.37
CA ALA A 114 -29.48 5.72 7.17
C ALA A 114 -30.73 6.61 7.22
N LYS A 115 -30.55 7.92 7.43
CA LYS A 115 -31.65 8.88 7.39
C LYS A 115 -32.29 8.99 6.01
N LEU A 116 -31.49 8.98 4.95
CA LEU A 116 -31.99 9.06 3.58
C LEU A 116 -32.83 7.83 3.22
N MET A 117 -32.36 6.62 3.56
CA MET A 117 -33.12 5.39 3.34
C MET A 117 -34.47 5.41 4.07
N LEU A 118 -34.49 5.86 5.33
CA LEU A 118 -35.73 6.00 6.08
C LEU A 118 -36.67 7.05 5.46
N ALA A 119 -36.13 8.18 5.02
CA ALA A 119 -36.92 9.23 4.38
C ALA A 119 -37.53 8.77 3.05
N LEU A 120 -36.77 8.05 2.22
CA LEU A 120 -37.25 7.50 0.95
C LEU A 120 -38.35 6.45 1.16
N TYR A 121 -38.22 5.61 2.19
CA TYR A 121 -39.28 4.67 2.57
C TYR A 121 -40.56 5.39 2.99
N VAL A 122 -40.45 6.42 3.84
CA VAL A 122 -41.62 7.20 4.31
C VAL A 122 -42.31 7.95 3.17
N ASP A 123 -41.57 8.37 2.15
CA ASP A 123 -42.11 9.05 0.96
C ASP A 123 -42.63 8.07 -0.11
N ASP A 124 -42.60 6.75 0.16
CA ASP A 124 -42.97 5.67 -0.77
C ASP A 124 -42.23 5.75 -2.12
N ALA A 125 -41.00 6.26 -2.09
CA ALA A 125 -40.19 6.47 -3.29
C ALA A 125 -39.63 5.14 -3.79
N GLN A 126 -39.96 4.76 -5.02
CA GLN A 126 -39.44 3.54 -5.66
C GLN A 126 -38.19 3.86 -6.49
N ILE A 127 -37.37 2.85 -6.77
CA ILE A 127 -36.20 3.00 -7.66
C ILE A 127 -36.65 3.52 -9.04
N ASP A 128 -37.81 3.07 -9.51
CA ASP A 128 -38.38 3.46 -10.80
C ASP A 128 -38.80 4.94 -10.89
N ASP A 129 -38.97 5.63 -9.75
CA ASP A 129 -39.27 7.06 -9.70
C ASP A 129 -38.01 7.92 -9.95
N ALA A 130 -36.82 7.31 -9.88
CA ALA A 130 -35.57 8.00 -10.10
C ALA A 130 -35.33 8.27 -11.59
N THR A 131 -35.49 9.54 -11.98
CA THR A 131 -35.10 10.04 -13.31
C THR A 131 -33.58 10.12 -13.55
N ALA A 132 -32.77 9.81 -12.53
CA ALA A 132 -31.32 9.90 -12.57
C ALA A 132 -30.71 8.59 -13.09
N GLU A 133 -29.96 8.66 -14.19
CA GLU A 133 -29.18 7.52 -14.68
C GLU A 133 -27.82 7.47 -13.99
N ILE A 134 -27.49 6.31 -13.39
CA ILE A 134 -26.15 6.05 -12.87
C ILE A 134 -25.26 5.65 -14.04
N HIS A 135 -24.39 6.56 -14.47
CA HIS A 135 -23.32 6.22 -15.41
C HIS A 135 -22.13 5.62 -14.67
N GLU A 136 -22.03 4.29 -14.68
CA GLU A 136 -20.88 3.59 -14.14
C GLU A 136 -19.68 3.66 -15.10
N PHE A 137 -18.54 4.11 -14.59
CA PHE A 137 -17.28 4.16 -15.36
C PHE A 137 -16.63 2.78 -15.59
N GLY A 138 -17.33 1.67 -15.29
CA GLY A 138 -16.79 0.31 -15.44
C GLY A 138 -15.55 0.01 -14.59
N ARG A 139 -15.27 0.81 -13.55
CA ARG A 139 -14.09 0.60 -12.68
C ARG A 139 -14.37 -0.54 -11.70
N VAL A 140 -14.01 -1.77 -12.11
CA VAL A 140 -14.19 -3.00 -11.33
C VAL A 140 -13.15 -3.18 -10.21
N VAL A 141 -12.23 -2.23 -10.05
CA VAL A 141 -11.08 -2.39 -9.15
C VAL A 141 -11.32 -1.66 -7.82
N SER A 142 -11.47 -2.46 -6.76
CA SER A 142 -11.67 -1.97 -5.39
C SER A 142 -10.64 -0.91 -4.99
N PRO A 143 -11.05 0.25 -4.43
CA PRO A 143 -10.14 1.27 -3.93
C PRO A 143 -9.11 0.72 -2.92
N MET A 144 -9.54 -0.20 -2.04
CA MET A 144 -8.65 -0.85 -1.08
C MET A 144 -7.58 -1.69 -1.78
N LYS A 145 -7.97 -2.45 -2.82
CA LYS A 145 -7.05 -3.27 -3.61
C LYS A 145 -5.93 -2.41 -4.23
N LYS A 146 -6.29 -1.24 -4.77
CA LYS A 146 -5.35 -0.25 -5.32
C LYS A 146 -4.36 0.25 -4.27
N ILE A 147 -4.86 0.70 -3.11
CA ILE A 147 -4.04 1.24 -2.03
C ILE A 147 -3.05 0.16 -1.53
N MET A 148 -3.53 -1.05 -1.27
CA MET A 148 -2.69 -2.17 -0.83
C MET A 148 -1.58 -2.47 -1.85
N LEU A 149 -1.93 -2.54 -3.14
CA LEU A 149 -0.97 -2.77 -4.21
C LEU A 149 0.12 -1.69 -4.23
N ASN A 150 -0.26 -0.41 -4.17
CA ASN A 150 0.68 0.71 -4.19
C ASN A 150 1.64 0.68 -2.99
N ILE A 151 1.11 0.47 -1.78
CA ILE A 151 1.91 0.33 -0.55
C ILE A 151 2.92 -0.82 -0.68
N LEU A 152 2.48 -1.98 -1.17
CA LEU A 152 3.32 -3.17 -1.27
C LEU A 152 4.39 -3.03 -2.38
N MET A 153 4.12 -2.32 -3.46
CA MET A 153 5.12 -1.96 -4.49
C MET A 153 6.24 -1.10 -3.91
N MET A 154 5.90 -0.09 -3.11
CA MET A 154 6.91 0.69 -2.39
C MET A 154 7.65 -0.16 -1.35
N PHE A 155 6.95 -1.08 -0.70
CA PHE A 155 7.56 -1.98 0.27
C PHE A 155 8.60 -2.90 -0.40
N CYS A 156 8.36 -3.36 -1.63
CA CYS A 156 9.38 -4.08 -2.41
C CYS A 156 10.66 -3.24 -2.62
N SER A 157 10.54 -1.92 -2.80
CA SER A 157 11.69 -0.99 -2.85
C SER A 157 12.49 -1.03 -1.56
N VAL A 158 11.84 -1.02 -0.39
CA VAL A 158 12.52 -1.13 0.91
C VAL A 158 13.22 -2.49 1.06
N LEU A 159 12.53 -3.57 0.68
CA LEU A 159 13.08 -4.93 0.74
C LEU A 159 14.26 -5.15 -0.20
N GLY A 160 14.25 -4.54 -1.38
CA GLY A 160 15.40 -4.52 -2.29
C GLY A 160 16.63 -3.87 -1.63
N GLY A 161 16.43 -2.78 -0.87
CA GLY A 161 17.49 -2.16 -0.08
C GLY A 161 17.99 -3.07 1.05
N MET A 162 17.08 -3.76 1.73
CA MET A 162 17.44 -4.74 2.76
C MET A 162 18.30 -5.87 2.20
N LEU A 163 17.97 -6.39 1.02
CA LEU A 163 18.73 -7.44 0.35
C LEU A 163 20.17 -6.97 0.04
N ILE A 164 20.34 -5.72 -0.41
CA ILE A 164 21.66 -5.11 -0.61
C ILE A 164 22.43 -5.05 0.71
N ALA A 165 21.77 -4.63 1.80
CA ALA A 165 22.40 -4.53 3.11
C ALA A 165 22.87 -5.88 3.63
N ILE A 166 22.02 -6.92 3.55
CA ILE A 166 22.34 -8.29 3.96
C ILE A 166 23.57 -8.78 3.20
N ASN A 167 23.56 -8.66 1.88
CA ASN A 167 24.66 -9.12 1.04
C ASN A 167 26.00 -8.40 1.32
N ILE A 168 25.96 -7.15 1.77
CA ILE A 168 27.17 -6.42 2.20
C ILE A 168 27.64 -6.92 3.57
N ILE A 169 26.71 -7.17 4.49
CA ILE A 169 27.01 -7.60 5.86
C ILE A 169 27.55 -9.02 5.89
N GLU A 170 26.99 -9.92 5.08
CA GLU A 170 27.54 -11.27 4.92
C GLU A 170 29.01 -11.23 4.51
N GLU A 171 29.40 -10.32 3.60
CA GLU A 171 30.80 -10.16 3.24
C GLU A 171 31.67 -9.63 4.40
N LYS A 172 31.10 -8.79 5.27
CA LYS A 172 31.80 -8.34 6.50
C LYS A 172 32.00 -9.49 7.46
N VAL A 173 30.95 -10.26 7.70
CA VAL A 173 30.93 -11.40 8.63
C VAL A 173 31.91 -12.47 8.15
N ASP A 174 31.90 -12.79 6.86
CA ASP A 174 32.80 -13.75 6.22
C ASP A 174 34.23 -13.23 6.02
N LYS A 175 34.50 -11.98 6.42
CA LYS A 175 35.80 -11.28 6.26
C LYS A 175 36.31 -11.23 4.81
N THR A 176 35.41 -11.32 3.83
CA THR A 176 35.76 -11.37 2.41
C THR A 176 35.96 -9.98 1.79
N ILE A 177 35.54 -8.90 2.48
CA ILE A 177 35.74 -7.52 2.01
C ILE A 177 37.21 -7.19 1.72
N ARG A 178 38.14 -7.63 2.58
CA ARG A 178 39.58 -7.40 2.37
C ARG A 178 40.11 -8.11 1.13
N ALA A 179 39.61 -9.32 0.86
CA ALA A 179 39.97 -10.05 -0.35
C ALA A 179 39.42 -9.36 -1.61
N ILE A 180 38.23 -8.78 -1.54
CA ILE A 180 37.62 -8.00 -2.64
C ILE A 180 38.43 -6.75 -2.95
N ASN A 181 38.95 -6.05 -1.93
CA ASN A 181 39.81 -4.88 -2.11
C ASN A 181 41.15 -5.18 -2.80
N LEU A 182 41.58 -6.45 -2.82
CA LEU A 182 42.76 -6.91 -3.56
C LEU A 182 42.44 -7.31 -5.00
N THR A 183 41.16 -7.35 -5.38
CA THR A 183 40.75 -7.62 -6.77
C THR A 183 40.81 -6.35 -7.62
N PRO A 184 41.05 -6.46 -8.94
CA PRO A 184 41.06 -5.31 -9.85
C PRO A 184 39.65 -4.81 -10.21
N ILE A 185 38.73 -4.75 -9.23
CA ILE A 185 37.38 -4.21 -9.37
C ILE A 185 37.36 -2.76 -8.86
N SER A 186 36.77 -1.87 -9.63
CA SER A 186 36.55 -0.48 -9.19
C SER A 186 35.46 -0.44 -8.11
N ARG A 187 35.55 0.54 -7.20
CA ARG A 187 34.53 0.75 -6.14
C ARG A 187 33.11 0.88 -6.72
N MET A 188 32.94 1.57 -7.84
CA MET A 188 31.64 1.64 -8.53
C MET A 188 31.22 0.30 -9.13
N GLY A 189 32.14 -0.50 -9.65
CA GLY A 189 31.84 -1.84 -10.14
C GLY A 189 31.36 -2.77 -9.03
N TYR A 190 31.93 -2.65 -7.82
CA TYR A 190 31.47 -3.37 -6.64
C TYR A 190 30.07 -2.91 -6.22
N ILE A 191 29.85 -1.60 -6.09
CA ILE A 191 28.54 -1.03 -5.71
C ILE A 191 27.45 -1.47 -6.69
N LEU A 192 27.69 -1.32 -7.99
CA LEU A 192 26.72 -1.72 -9.02
C LEU A 192 26.44 -3.22 -8.96
N GLY A 193 27.47 -4.06 -8.85
CA GLY A 193 27.29 -5.52 -8.76
C GLY A 193 26.46 -5.97 -7.56
N LYS A 194 26.71 -5.37 -6.39
CA LYS A 194 25.92 -5.60 -5.17
C LYS A 194 24.50 -5.05 -5.26
N SER A 195 24.31 -3.93 -5.94
CA SER A 195 23.00 -3.29 -6.11
C SER A 195 22.06 -4.09 -7.00
N MET A 196 22.59 -4.79 -8.01
CA MET A 196 21.78 -5.44 -9.05
C MET A 196 20.71 -6.38 -8.48
N ILE A 197 21.04 -7.15 -7.45
CA ILE A 197 20.10 -8.09 -6.86
C ILE A 197 18.99 -7.39 -6.06
N GLY A 198 19.33 -6.28 -5.38
CA GLY A 198 18.33 -5.43 -4.74
C GLY A 198 17.47 -4.65 -5.71
N MET A 199 17.96 -4.31 -6.91
CA MET A 199 17.18 -3.68 -7.98
C MET A 199 16.18 -4.65 -8.62
N LEU A 200 16.48 -5.95 -8.62
CA LEU A 200 15.56 -6.95 -9.16
C LEU A 200 14.29 -7.10 -8.31
N ILE A 201 14.39 -6.96 -6.99
CA ILE A 201 13.23 -7.16 -6.10
C ILE A 201 12.08 -6.17 -6.41
N PRO A 202 12.29 -4.85 -6.52
CA PRO A 202 11.24 -3.91 -6.87
C PRO A 202 10.73 -4.11 -8.30
N LEU A 203 11.62 -4.42 -9.24
CA LEU A 203 11.24 -4.64 -10.65
C LEU A 203 10.32 -5.85 -10.78
N TYR A 204 10.81 -7.02 -10.35
CA TYR A 204 10.05 -8.26 -10.42
C TYR A 204 8.81 -8.18 -9.53
N GLY A 205 8.93 -7.64 -8.32
CA GLY A 205 7.83 -7.57 -7.37
C GLY A 205 6.68 -6.71 -7.90
N SER A 206 7.00 -5.55 -8.49
CA SER A 206 6.02 -4.70 -9.15
C SER A 206 5.31 -5.41 -10.29
N VAL A 207 6.06 -6.02 -11.21
CA VAL A 207 5.50 -6.76 -12.36
C VAL A 207 4.63 -7.93 -11.88
N ALA A 208 5.13 -8.75 -10.96
CA ALA A 208 4.42 -9.90 -10.44
C ALA A 208 3.11 -9.49 -9.75
N MET A 209 3.15 -8.47 -8.89
CA MET A 209 1.95 -7.99 -8.21
C MET A 209 0.93 -7.42 -9.18
N LEU A 210 1.33 -6.62 -10.17
CA LEU A 210 0.42 -6.08 -11.19
C LEU A 210 -0.28 -7.20 -11.98
N LEU A 211 0.47 -8.21 -12.39
CA LEU A 211 -0.07 -9.35 -13.13
C LEU A 211 -1.01 -10.20 -12.27
N ILE A 212 -0.62 -10.51 -11.03
CA ILE A 212 -1.44 -11.32 -10.12
C ILE A 212 -2.73 -10.57 -9.78
N THR A 213 -2.64 -9.28 -9.47
CA THR A 213 -3.79 -8.47 -9.03
C THR A 213 -4.69 -8.00 -10.17
N GLY A 214 -4.31 -8.23 -11.43
CA GLY A 214 -5.12 -7.89 -12.60
C GLY A 214 -5.04 -6.42 -13.04
N PHE A 215 -4.03 -5.67 -12.59
CA PHE A 215 -3.78 -4.28 -13.03
C PHE A 215 -2.90 -4.25 -14.29
N SER A 216 -3.19 -5.10 -15.28
CA SER A 216 -2.36 -5.25 -16.50
C SER A 216 -2.54 -4.11 -17.51
N ASP A 217 -3.67 -3.41 -17.47
CA ASP A 217 -4.08 -2.48 -18.52
C ASP A 217 -3.51 -1.05 -18.34
N ILE A 218 -2.55 -0.90 -17.43
CA ILE A 218 -1.89 0.37 -17.14
C ILE A 218 -0.82 0.72 -18.18
N ASN A 219 -0.36 1.97 -18.15
CA ASN A 219 0.82 2.38 -18.88
C ASN A 219 2.10 1.82 -18.24
N TRP A 220 2.58 0.68 -18.75
CA TRP A 220 3.81 0.03 -18.30
C TRP A 220 5.05 0.92 -18.39
N GLY A 221 5.13 1.82 -19.37
CA GLY A 221 6.26 2.74 -19.51
C GLY A 221 6.36 3.72 -18.34
N GLN A 222 5.23 4.36 -18.00
CA GLN A 222 5.14 5.26 -16.85
C GLN A 222 5.46 4.52 -15.53
N MET A 223 4.89 3.32 -15.37
CA MET A 223 5.12 2.49 -14.17
C MET A 223 6.60 2.11 -14.01
N MET A 224 7.23 1.63 -15.09
CA MET A 224 8.64 1.23 -15.04
C MET A 224 9.58 2.38 -14.73
N ILE A 225 9.30 3.60 -15.21
CA ILE A 225 10.10 4.78 -14.86
C ILE A 225 10.05 5.04 -13.35
N LEU A 226 8.86 5.05 -12.75
CA LEU A 226 8.71 5.27 -11.31
C LEU A 226 9.38 4.17 -10.49
N VAL A 227 9.20 2.91 -10.89
CA VAL A 227 9.83 1.76 -10.22
C VAL A 227 11.36 1.81 -10.33
N ILE A 228 11.91 2.14 -11.50
CA ILE A 228 13.37 2.29 -11.68
C ILE A 228 13.91 3.43 -10.82
N ILE A 229 13.20 4.54 -10.75
CA ILE A 229 13.62 5.69 -9.94
C ILE A 229 13.49 5.39 -8.44
N SER A 230 12.46 4.67 -8.01
CA SER A 230 12.31 4.25 -6.61
C SER A 230 13.42 3.29 -6.17
N MET A 231 14.04 2.53 -7.09
CA MET A 231 15.22 1.70 -6.76
C MET A 231 16.40 2.51 -6.25
N ILE A 232 16.52 3.80 -6.59
CA ILE A 232 17.60 4.64 -6.09
C ILE A 232 17.50 4.76 -4.57
N VAL A 233 16.27 4.87 -4.04
CA VAL A 233 16.00 4.85 -2.60
C VAL A 233 16.49 3.53 -2.00
N SER A 234 16.17 2.39 -2.63
CA SER A 234 16.65 1.05 -2.23
C SER A 234 18.17 0.98 -2.14
N ILE A 235 18.87 1.46 -3.16
CA ILE A 235 20.33 1.42 -3.24
C ILE A 235 20.92 2.27 -2.12
N LEU A 236 20.46 3.52 -1.97
CA LEU A 236 20.99 4.42 -0.96
C LEU A 236 20.89 3.78 0.43
N PHE A 237 19.68 3.40 0.82
CA PHE A 237 19.46 2.82 2.15
C PHE A 237 20.16 1.47 2.31
N GLY A 238 20.14 0.61 1.30
CA GLY A 238 20.81 -0.69 1.35
C GLY A 238 22.31 -0.57 1.58
N PHE A 239 22.98 0.36 0.88
CA PHE A 239 24.40 0.61 1.11
C PHE A 239 24.67 1.23 2.48
N ILE A 240 23.86 2.21 2.90
CA ILE A 240 24.04 2.85 4.21
C ILE A 240 23.90 1.83 5.34
N GLN A 241 22.88 0.98 5.28
CA GLN A 241 22.66 -0.04 6.31
C GLN A 241 23.69 -1.17 6.23
N GLY A 242 24.06 -1.59 5.02
CA GLY A 242 25.11 -2.57 4.83
C GLY A 242 26.45 -2.10 5.39
N ILE A 243 26.75 -0.80 5.27
CA ILE A 243 28.00 -0.19 5.75
C ILE A 243 27.99 0.10 7.26
N ASN A 244 26.87 0.52 7.84
CA ASN A 244 26.85 0.92 9.26
C ASN A 244 26.60 -0.25 10.21
N ASN A 245 25.92 -1.30 9.77
CA ASN A 245 25.61 -2.46 10.62
C ASN A 245 26.69 -3.54 10.51
N THR A 246 26.82 -4.31 11.60
CA THR A 246 27.76 -5.43 11.74
C THR A 246 27.08 -6.79 11.71
N SER A 247 25.78 -6.85 11.98
CA SER A 247 24.99 -8.07 11.93
C SER A 247 23.75 -7.91 11.05
N VAL A 248 23.28 -9.03 10.49
CA VAL A 248 22.06 -9.07 9.67
C VAL A 248 20.83 -8.67 10.50
N MET A 249 20.80 -9.03 11.79
CA MET A 249 19.69 -8.70 12.69
C MET A 249 19.60 -7.19 12.95
N ASP A 250 20.74 -6.52 13.18
CA ASP A 250 20.76 -5.07 13.39
C ASP A 250 20.34 -4.32 12.12
N ALA A 251 20.78 -4.82 10.96
CA ALA A 251 20.38 -4.27 9.67
C ALA A 251 18.87 -4.41 9.44
N ALA A 252 18.30 -5.57 9.71
CA ALA A 252 16.85 -5.79 9.62
C ALA A 252 16.08 -4.84 10.56
N GLY A 253 16.59 -4.62 11.78
CA GLY A 253 16.04 -3.64 12.72
C GLY A 253 16.10 -2.21 12.17
N SER A 254 17.24 -1.80 11.61
CA SER A 254 17.46 -0.46 11.07
C SER A 254 16.60 -0.14 9.83
N VAL A 255 16.33 -1.14 8.98
CA VAL A 255 15.44 -1.00 7.81
C VAL A 255 14.01 -0.69 8.27
N LYS A 256 13.59 -1.14 9.46
CA LYS A 256 12.26 -0.80 9.99
C LYS A 256 12.05 0.71 10.18
N MET A 257 13.12 1.48 10.35
CA MET A 257 13.02 2.94 10.43
C MET A 257 12.47 3.57 9.14
N LEU A 258 12.55 2.87 8.00
CA LEU A 258 11.97 3.32 6.73
C LEU A 258 10.46 3.13 6.64
N PHE A 259 9.86 2.32 7.52
CA PHE A 259 8.41 2.21 7.56
C PHE A 259 7.76 3.53 7.97
N LEU A 260 8.38 4.33 8.85
CA LEU A 260 7.78 5.58 9.28
C LEU A 260 7.63 6.60 8.13
N PRO A 261 8.67 6.94 7.34
CA PRO A 261 8.50 7.81 6.19
C PRO A 261 7.60 7.18 5.12
N LEU A 262 7.65 5.87 4.90
CA LEU A 262 6.75 5.19 3.95
C LEU A 262 5.28 5.28 4.39
N ALA A 263 4.96 4.77 5.57
CA ALA A 263 3.62 4.75 6.13
C ALA A 263 3.09 6.15 6.37
N GLY A 264 3.92 7.06 6.86
CA GLY A 264 3.57 8.48 7.02
C GLY A 264 3.23 9.13 5.68
N SER A 265 3.99 8.85 4.61
CA SER A 265 3.68 9.37 3.28
C SER A 265 2.31 8.90 2.77
N VAL A 266 2.02 7.61 2.95
CA VAL A 266 0.75 7.01 2.54
C VAL A 266 -0.41 7.52 3.38
N ALA A 267 -0.26 7.52 4.71
CA ALA A 267 -1.30 7.98 5.62
C ALA A 267 -1.66 9.45 5.37
N VAL A 268 -0.67 10.30 5.09
CA VAL A 268 -0.94 11.69 4.70
C VAL A 268 -1.64 11.73 3.35
N ALA A 269 -1.17 10.99 2.34
CA ALA A 269 -1.79 10.97 1.01
C ALA A 269 -3.26 10.53 1.04
N GLU A 270 -3.62 9.53 1.83
CA GLU A 270 -4.98 8.95 1.84
C GLU A 270 -5.92 9.55 2.89
N LEU A 271 -5.43 9.97 4.06
CA LEU A 271 -6.28 10.36 5.20
C LEU A 271 -6.37 11.87 5.42
N LEU A 272 -5.38 12.64 4.95
CA LEU A 272 -5.31 14.07 5.21
C LEU A 272 -5.77 14.88 4.00
N SER A 273 -6.51 15.95 4.27
CA SER A 273 -6.93 16.93 3.25
C SER A 273 -5.75 17.59 2.54
N ASP A 274 -5.94 18.05 1.31
CA ASP A 274 -4.92 18.68 0.44
C ASP A 274 -4.03 19.72 1.12
N LYS A 275 -4.60 20.54 2.01
CA LYS A 275 -3.87 21.57 2.78
C LYS A 275 -2.72 21.04 3.66
N TRP A 276 -2.72 19.74 3.99
CA TRP A 276 -1.72 19.12 4.85
C TRP A 276 -0.73 18.24 4.11
N GLN A 277 -0.89 18.05 2.80
CA GLN A 277 -0.03 17.16 2.00
C GLN A 277 1.44 17.59 2.01
N TRP A 278 1.71 18.89 2.15
CA TRP A 278 3.06 19.46 2.14
C TRP A 278 3.98 18.89 3.24
N VAL A 279 3.44 18.36 4.34
CA VAL A 279 4.23 17.83 5.47
C VAL A 279 5.04 16.59 5.12
N VAL A 280 4.73 15.91 4.01
CA VAL A 280 5.44 14.71 3.53
C VAL A 280 6.17 14.93 2.20
N TYR A 281 6.22 16.15 1.66
CA TYR A 281 6.88 16.42 0.38
C TYR A 281 8.40 16.18 0.41
N TRP A 282 9.00 16.13 1.60
CA TRP A 282 10.40 15.75 1.78
C TRP A 282 10.65 14.24 1.56
N SER A 283 9.60 13.42 1.61
CA SER A 283 9.71 11.97 1.50
C SER A 283 9.66 11.54 0.03
N PRO A 284 10.65 10.77 -0.46
CA PRO A 284 10.57 10.22 -1.82
C PRO A 284 9.40 9.23 -1.96
N PHE A 285 8.99 8.57 -0.87
CA PHE A 285 7.88 7.63 -0.88
C PHE A 285 6.54 8.31 -1.21
N TYR A 286 6.35 9.57 -0.79
CA TYR A 286 5.14 10.32 -1.12
C TYR A 286 4.97 10.52 -2.63
N TRP A 287 6.03 10.98 -3.29
CA TRP A 287 6.00 11.23 -4.73
C TRP A 287 5.90 9.95 -5.55
N THR A 288 6.56 8.87 -5.10
CA THR A 288 6.35 7.55 -5.70
C THR A 288 4.91 7.08 -5.53
N TYR A 289 4.33 7.25 -4.34
CA TYR A 289 2.96 6.84 -4.04
C TYR A 289 1.94 7.55 -4.94
N ILE A 290 1.98 8.88 -4.98
CA ILE A 290 1.05 9.68 -5.81
C ILE A 290 1.23 9.34 -7.30
N GLY A 291 2.47 9.17 -7.76
CA GLY A 291 2.73 8.79 -9.15
C GLY A 291 2.17 7.42 -9.52
N VAL A 292 2.38 6.41 -8.67
CA VAL A 292 1.82 5.07 -8.86
C VAL A 292 0.29 5.10 -8.77
N ASP A 293 -0.27 5.87 -7.83
CA ASP A 293 -1.72 5.99 -7.66
C ASP A 293 -2.40 6.54 -8.91
N LYS A 294 -1.86 7.60 -9.50
CA LYS A 294 -2.36 8.16 -10.77
C LYS A 294 -2.28 7.16 -11.93
N ILE A 295 -1.26 6.31 -11.96
CA ILE A 295 -1.12 5.28 -13.00
C ILE A 295 -2.18 4.18 -12.80
N LEU A 296 -2.35 3.70 -11.56
CA LEU A 296 -3.33 2.66 -11.22
C LEU A 296 -4.78 3.14 -11.39
N THR A 297 -5.03 4.44 -11.31
CA THR A 297 -6.34 5.06 -11.55
C THR A 297 -6.59 5.48 -13.00
N TYR A 298 -5.64 5.24 -13.91
CA TYR A 298 -5.70 5.63 -15.33
C TYR A 298 -5.77 7.16 -15.56
N GLN A 299 -5.31 7.95 -14.59
CA GLN A 299 -5.31 9.42 -14.64
C GLN A 299 -3.91 10.01 -14.89
N ALA A 300 -2.89 9.18 -15.08
CA ALA A 300 -1.51 9.61 -15.20
C ALA A 300 -1.18 10.25 -16.56
N GLU A 301 -0.80 11.53 -16.53
CA GLU A 301 -0.12 12.17 -17.65
C GLU A 301 1.39 11.97 -17.58
N TRP A 302 2.04 11.81 -18.74
CA TRP A 302 3.51 11.67 -18.82
C TRP A 302 4.27 12.81 -18.14
N ARG A 303 3.78 14.05 -18.29
CA ARG A 303 4.40 15.22 -17.68
C ARG A 303 4.42 15.11 -16.16
N GLU A 304 3.30 14.70 -15.56
CA GLU A 304 3.20 14.54 -14.10
C GLU A 304 4.11 13.41 -13.60
N VAL A 305 4.08 12.26 -14.27
CA VAL A 305 4.93 11.11 -13.91
C VAL A 305 6.41 11.50 -13.94
N LEU A 306 6.85 12.23 -14.96
CA LEU A 306 8.23 12.72 -15.07
C LEU A 306 8.59 13.75 -14.00
N ILE A 307 7.64 14.60 -13.58
CA ILE A 307 7.84 15.54 -12.48
C ILE A 307 8.02 14.76 -11.16
N TYR A 308 7.15 13.80 -10.85
CA TYR A 308 7.26 13.00 -9.63
C TYR A 308 8.57 12.21 -9.60
N ALA A 309 8.90 11.56 -10.71
CA ALA A 309 10.20 10.93 -10.96
C ALA A 309 11.38 11.89 -10.70
N GLY A 310 11.33 13.10 -11.25
CA GLY A 310 12.35 14.13 -11.05
C GLY A 310 12.50 14.56 -9.60
N ILE A 311 11.39 14.68 -8.86
CA ILE A 311 11.41 15.03 -7.44
C ILE A 311 12.02 13.90 -6.61
N VAL A 312 11.64 12.64 -6.87
CA VAL A 312 12.24 11.47 -6.20
C VAL A 312 13.75 11.42 -6.44
N LEU A 313 14.18 11.66 -7.68
CA LEU A 313 15.60 11.75 -8.04
C LEU A 313 16.31 12.87 -7.28
N LEU A 314 15.72 14.06 -7.22
CA LEU A 314 16.28 15.22 -6.53
C LEU A 314 16.44 14.95 -5.03
N ILE A 315 15.39 14.46 -4.38
CA ILE A 315 15.41 14.11 -2.94
C ILE A 315 16.48 13.04 -2.70
N SER A 316 16.51 11.99 -3.52
CA SER A 316 17.50 10.91 -3.40
C SER A 316 18.93 11.42 -3.59
N ALA A 317 19.16 12.35 -4.53
CA ALA A 317 20.46 12.97 -4.74
C ALA A 317 20.89 13.82 -3.53
N ILE A 318 19.97 14.60 -2.93
CA ILE A 318 20.24 15.36 -1.70
C ILE A 318 20.61 14.41 -0.56
N VAL A 319 19.83 13.35 -0.36
CA VAL A 319 20.09 12.31 0.66
C VAL A 319 21.46 11.65 0.43
N TYR A 320 21.80 11.33 -0.82
CA TYR A 320 23.10 10.77 -1.18
C TYR A 320 24.25 11.72 -0.80
N VAL A 321 24.15 13.00 -1.14
CA VAL A 321 25.18 14.01 -0.84
C VAL A 321 25.40 14.14 0.67
N LEU A 322 24.31 14.19 1.45
CA LEU A 322 24.37 14.25 2.91
C LEU A 322 25.06 13.02 3.53
N LEU A 323 24.91 11.85 2.89
CA LEU A 323 25.38 10.56 3.41
C LEU A 323 26.71 10.11 2.80
N MET A 324 27.20 10.80 1.76
CA MET A 324 28.47 10.54 1.09
C MET A 324 29.67 10.44 2.05
N PRO A 325 29.82 11.28 3.09
CA PRO A 325 30.94 11.16 4.03
C PRO A 325 30.95 9.84 4.80
N ARG A 326 29.76 9.31 5.14
CA ARG A 326 29.63 8.02 5.85
C ARG A 326 29.93 6.85 4.93
N ILE A 327 29.42 6.89 3.69
CA ILE A 327 29.68 5.87 2.66
C ILE A 327 31.19 5.78 2.37
N LYS A 328 31.88 6.91 2.24
CA LYS A 328 33.33 6.93 2.00
C LYS A 328 34.15 6.37 3.16
N LYS A 329 33.73 6.60 4.41
CA LYS A 329 34.43 6.12 5.60
C LYS A 329 34.30 4.61 5.79
N GLY A 330 33.12 4.03 5.56
CA GLY A 330 32.90 2.60 5.82
C GLY A 330 33.29 1.65 4.69
N LEU A 331 33.76 2.17 3.55
CA LEU A 331 34.37 1.39 2.46
C LEU A 331 35.92 1.37 2.52
N ASN A 332 36.54 2.07 3.47
CA ASN A 332 37.97 2.03 3.76
C ASN A 332 38.20 1.17 5.02
#